data_AF-A0A9D6Z4U4-F1
#
_entry.id   AF-A0A9D6Z4U4-F1
#
_cell.length_a   1.000
_cell.length_b   1.000
_cell.length_c   1.000
_cell.angle_alpha   90.00
_cell.angle_beta   90.00
_cell.angle_gamma   90.00
#
_symmetry.space_group_name_H-M   'P 1'
#
loop_
_entity.id
_entity.type
_entity.pdbx_description
1 polymer ?
#
loop_
_entity_poly.entity_id
_entity_poly.type
_entity_poly.pdbx_seq_one_letter_code
_entity_poly.pdbx_strand_id
1 'polypeptide(L)'
;MLRKIIGSNCMCLAAVGIFGVLSMFMPSEEPDTAVKKFISAFSAQDAPGLLAMMYPEIVAEKEIKVGDLEQFLTGYHSKSLTLKSFRVDEKLKSEDGSVERFKTTLIFRGPVLAPEYPNPPEFRVELLWIMEDGKWWLERTLSMNHVVEWNKSYPTPAQNEAALRFKTTLEIMDKIGMVGNEDQELMTAPAAGEALQYYQELEKLYSKERGPNGVDPKTEGVQVFLKAASFQRGGFLKYYQGDFPAGPDDKRRPMPWETLNDYVQAAIERAKASEKQGNKKAAESIYKRLIAFGHQILEEPGGVQFILWGTTFQKQAAEELTRVADRSQDREKALALVRSATRRLDLLQTALSCLDDMEDYKALSAATIAASRNGDTVFRPWGISTLAILALKGAPANQTAIKAAGGIVVLNSPAMQKKAEEVLTQLSADPSGKLKSYIEFQKEWVKTHKVFGGLQALK
;
A
#
# COMPACT_ATOMS: atom_id res chain seq x y z
N MET A 1 -22.20 20.96 91.96
CA MET A 1 -20.77 20.59 91.81
C MET A 1 -20.66 19.57 90.69
N LEU A 2 -19.66 19.76 89.82
CA LEU A 2 -19.27 18.94 88.64
C LEU A 2 -20.19 19.08 87.41
N ARG A 3 -19.97 20.07 86.53
CA ARG A 3 -18.94 20.19 85.45
C ARG A 3 -19.11 19.09 84.36
N LYS A 4 -19.70 19.39 83.20
CA LYS A 4 -19.12 20.09 82.01
C LYS A 4 -18.20 19.18 81.19
N ILE A 5 -18.78 18.31 80.36
CA ILE A 5 -18.16 17.72 79.15
C ILE A 5 -19.26 17.61 78.07
N ILE A 6 -19.55 18.73 77.41
CA ILE A 6 -20.13 18.74 76.06
C ILE A 6 -19.24 19.69 75.29
N GLY A 7 -18.47 19.14 74.35
CA GLY A 7 -17.49 19.91 73.60
C GLY A 7 -16.75 19.04 72.60
N SER A 8 -17.23 19.10 71.36
CA SER A 8 -16.47 18.94 70.11
C SER A 8 -15.69 17.63 69.93
N ASN A 9 -16.27 16.68 69.19
CA ASN A 9 -15.55 15.77 68.26
C ASN A 9 -16.45 14.79 67.46
N CYS A 10 -17.77 14.95 67.44
CA CYS A 10 -18.68 14.09 66.64
C CYS A 10 -19.13 14.69 65.28
N MET A 11 -18.41 15.67 64.72
CA MET A 11 -18.71 16.19 63.37
C MET A 11 -17.61 15.95 62.31
N CYS A 12 -16.40 15.54 62.69
CA CYS A 12 -15.33 15.30 61.70
C CYS A 12 -15.28 13.84 61.19
N LEU A 13 -15.91 12.88 61.87
CA LEU A 13 -15.96 11.48 61.44
C LEU A 13 -17.20 11.15 60.57
N ALA A 14 -18.27 11.95 60.66
CA ALA A 14 -19.40 11.87 59.73
C ALA A 14 -19.09 12.51 58.36
N ALA A 15 -18.18 13.49 58.32
CA ALA A 15 -17.76 14.12 57.07
C ALA A 15 -16.88 13.19 56.21
N VAL A 16 -15.99 12.39 56.80
CA VAL A 16 -15.11 11.47 56.04
C VAL A 16 -15.88 10.27 55.48
N GLY A 17 -16.92 9.79 56.18
CA GLY A 17 -17.82 8.73 55.68
C GLY A 17 -18.79 9.20 54.60
N ILE A 18 -19.19 10.48 54.60
CA ILE A 18 -20.09 11.04 53.58
C ILE A 18 -19.29 11.51 52.35
N PHE A 19 -18.09 12.07 52.50
CA PHE A 19 -17.24 12.44 51.37
C PHE A 19 -16.50 11.24 50.73
N GLY A 20 -16.24 10.16 51.47
CA GLY A 20 -15.61 8.94 50.92
C GLY A 20 -16.55 8.03 50.12
N VAL A 21 -17.88 8.21 50.28
CA VAL A 21 -18.91 7.47 49.52
C VAL A 21 -19.52 8.34 48.41
N LEU A 22 -19.41 9.68 48.49
CA LEU A 22 -19.85 10.59 47.42
C LEU A 22 -18.92 10.64 46.19
N SER A 23 -17.66 10.21 46.31
CA SER A 23 -16.78 10.04 45.14
C SER A 23 -17.17 8.85 44.26
N MET A 24 -18.02 7.93 44.73
CA MET A 24 -18.58 6.84 43.91
C MET A 24 -19.82 7.26 43.08
N PHE A 25 -20.27 8.50 43.21
CA PHE A 25 -21.37 9.05 42.43
C PHE A 25 -20.97 10.36 41.74
N MET A 26 -19.76 10.44 41.21
CA MET A 26 -19.56 11.35 40.07
C MET A 26 -20.37 10.74 38.92
N PRO A 27 -21.44 11.39 38.45
CA PRO A 27 -22.18 10.88 37.30
C PRO A 27 -21.18 10.74 36.17
N SER A 28 -21.02 9.51 35.68
CA SER A 28 -20.15 9.23 34.55
C SER A 28 -20.50 10.19 33.43
N GLU A 29 -19.49 10.81 32.82
CA GLU A 29 -19.74 11.71 31.69
C GLU A 29 -20.59 10.99 30.64
N GLU A 30 -21.70 11.59 30.22
CA GLU A 30 -22.51 11.02 29.15
C GLU A 30 -21.73 11.11 27.82
N PRO A 31 -21.70 10.06 26.99
CA PRO A 31 -20.99 10.06 25.70
C PRO A 31 -21.26 11.29 24.84
N ASP A 32 -22.52 11.72 24.77
CA ASP A 32 -22.95 12.91 24.03
C ASP A 32 -22.26 14.20 24.51
N THR A 33 -21.95 14.30 25.80
CA THR A 33 -21.28 15.47 26.38
C THR A 33 -19.83 15.54 25.94
N ALA A 34 -19.10 14.41 25.99
CA ALA A 34 -17.72 14.32 25.52
C ALA A 34 -17.61 14.64 24.03
N VAL A 35 -18.54 14.12 23.22
CA VAL A 35 -18.61 14.36 21.78
C VAL A 35 -18.90 15.82 21.46
N LYS A 36 -19.82 16.47 22.19
CA LYS A 36 -20.10 17.91 22.02
C LYS A 36 -18.90 18.78 22.39
N LYS A 37 -18.13 18.43 23.43
CA LYS A 37 -16.87 19.11 23.77
C LYS A 37 -15.86 18.99 22.63
N PHE A 38 -15.71 17.80 22.05
CA PHE A 38 -14.85 17.58 20.89
C PHE A 38 -15.27 18.44 19.69
N ILE A 39 -16.55 18.41 19.33
CA ILE A 39 -17.09 19.21 18.21
C ILE A 39 -16.79 20.69 18.44
N SER A 40 -17.03 21.20 19.65
CA SER A 40 -16.77 22.59 20.00
C SER A 40 -15.30 22.96 19.83
N ALA A 41 -14.39 22.14 20.39
CA ALA A 41 -12.96 22.38 20.28
C ALA A 41 -12.45 22.26 18.84
N PHE A 42 -12.92 21.25 18.10
CA PHE A 42 -12.56 21.01 16.70
C PHE A 42 -12.98 22.16 15.78
N SER A 43 -14.24 22.62 15.89
CA SER A 43 -14.76 23.74 15.12
C SER A 43 -14.13 25.08 15.51
N ALA A 44 -13.76 25.27 16.78
CA ALA A 44 -13.08 26.47 17.26
C ALA A 44 -11.58 26.51 16.92
N GLN A 45 -10.99 25.40 16.44
CA GLN A 45 -9.54 25.19 16.36
C GLN A 45 -8.83 25.31 17.72
N ASP A 46 -9.47 24.83 18.77
CA ASP A 46 -8.92 24.80 20.12
C ASP A 46 -8.03 23.55 20.31
N ALA A 47 -6.78 23.66 19.86
CA ALA A 47 -5.78 22.61 19.99
C ALA A 47 -5.51 22.22 21.47
N PRO A 48 -5.37 23.16 22.42
CA PRO A 48 -5.28 22.81 23.85
C PRO A 48 -6.50 22.04 24.36
N GLY A 49 -7.71 22.45 23.97
CA GLY A 49 -8.94 21.76 24.33
C GLY A 49 -9.00 20.33 23.78
N LEU A 50 -8.60 20.12 22.52
CA LEU A 50 -8.50 18.79 21.93
C LEU A 50 -7.47 17.92 22.66
N LEU A 51 -6.28 18.45 22.95
CA LEU A 51 -5.23 17.71 23.67
C LEU A 51 -5.73 17.23 25.04
N ALA A 52 -6.48 18.07 25.75
CA ALA A 52 -7.06 17.74 27.06
C ALA A 52 -8.17 16.66 27.03
N MET A 53 -8.67 16.32 25.84
CA MET A 53 -9.63 15.25 25.61
C MET A 53 -8.98 13.96 25.10
N MET A 54 -7.73 14.00 24.64
CA MET A 54 -7.01 12.81 24.16
C MET A 54 -6.57 11.92 25.31
N TYR A 55 -6.55 10.61 25.07
CA TYR A 55 -6.14 9.63 26.06
C TYR A 55 -4.68 9.84 26.50
N PRO A 56 -4.38 10.03 27.80
CA PRO A 56 -3.05 10.42 28.26
C PRO A 56 -1.93 9.47 27.84
N GLU A 57 -2.18 8.15 27.85
CA GLU A 57 -1.18 7.16 27.42
C GLU A 57 -0.79 7.34 25.95
N ILE A 58 -1.76 7.65 25.09
CA ILE A 58 -1.54 7.86 23.65
C ILE A 58 -0.80 9.18 23.40
N VAL A 59 -1.12 10.23 24.16
CA VAL A 59 -0.41 11.51 24.10
C VAL A 59 1.06 11.32 24.50
N ALA A 60 1.33 10.54 25.55
CA ALA A 60 2.68 10.24 26.02
C ALA A 60 3.45 9.34 25.05
N GLU A 61 2.85 8.24 24.60
CA GLU A 61 3.47 7.27 23.67
C GLU A 61 3.88 7.92 22.34
N LYS A 62 3.04 8.82 21.81
CA LYS A 62 3.26 9.47 20.51
C LYS A 62 3.85 10.87 20.60
N GLU A 63 4.17 11.34 21.81
CA GLU A 63 4.68 12.69 22.08
C GLU A 63 3.88 13.82 21.41
N ILE A 64 2.55 13.73 21.42
CA ILE A 64 1.66 14.68 20.71
C ILE A 64 1.71 16.05 21.37
N LYS A 65 2.04 17.09 20.60
CA LYS A 65 2.13 18.48 21.07
C LYS A 65 0.97 19.33 20.56
N VAL A 66 0.71 20.44 21.25
CA VAL A 66 -0.30 21.44 20.83
C VAL A 66 -0.06 21.91 19.39
N GLY A 67 1.20 22.18 19.02
CA GLY A 67 1.56 22.60 17.66
C GLY A 67 1.20 21.56 16.58
N ASP A 68 1.27 20.27 16.90
CA ASP A 68 0.88 19.20 15.96
C ASP A 68 -0.64 19.24 15.71
N LEU A 69 -1.42 19.49 16.77
CA LEU A 69 -2.87 19.63 16.68
C LEU A 69 -3.28 20.92 15.97
N GLU A 70 -2.57 22.03 16.16
CA GLU A 70 -2.81 23.28 15.42
C GLU A 70 -2.58 23.09 13.92
N GLN A 71 -1.47 22.44 13.55
CA GLN A 71 -1.16 22.11 12.15
C GLN A 71 -2.23 21.18 11.56
N PHE A 72 -2.63 20.15 12.30
CA PHE A 72 -3.70 19.24 11.90
C PHE A 72 -5.03 19.97 11.65
N LEU A 73 -5.46 20.80 12.61
CA LEU A 73 -6.71 21.57 12.52
C LEU A 73 -6.71 22.60 11.39
N THR A 74 -5.56 23.24 11.15
CA THR A 74 -5.36 24.17 10.05
C THR A 74 -5.37 23.42 8.71
N GLY A 75 -4.70 22.26 8.67
CA GLY A 75 -4.64 21.37 7.51
C GLY A 75 -6.04 20.96 7.05
N TYR A 76 -6.87 20.40 7.93
CA TYR A 76 -8.25 19.99 7.60
C TYR A 76 -9.25 21.15 7.48
N HIS A 77 -8.77 22.40 7.52
CA HIS A 77 -9.59 23.61 7.44
C HIS A 77 -10.82 23.58 8.36
N SER A 78 -10.66 23.11 9.61
CA SER A 78 -11.80 22.77 10.47
C SER A 78 -12.79 23.92 10.72
N LYS A 79 -12.32 25.19 10.67
CA LYS A 79 -13.15 26.40 10.73
C LYS A 79 -14.15 26.54 9.58
N SER A 80 -13.86 25.94 8.43
CA SER A 80 -14.74 25.98 7.24
C SER A 80 -15.80 24.89 7.25
N LEU A 81 -15.75 23.97 8.22
CA LEU A 81 -16.64 22.83 8.31
C LEU A 81 -17.85 23.15 9.18
N THR A 82 -19.05 22.87 8.66
CA THR A 82 -20.31 23.05 9.41
C THR A 82 -20.85 21.69 9.83
N LEU A 83 -21.05 21.44 11.13
CA LEU A 83 -21.62 20.17 11.58
C LEU A 83 -23.03 19.96 11.00
N LYS A 84 -23.26 18.83 10.35
CA LYS A 84 -24.57 18.39 9.85
C LYS A 84 -25.26 17.46 10.84
N SER A 85 -24.51 16.50 11.38
CA SER A 85 -25.03 15.52 12.36
C SER A 85 -23.90 14.83 13.10
N PHE A 86 -24.18 14.30 14.28
CA PHE A 86 -23.34 13.31 14.95
C PHE A 86 -24.21 12.18 15.52
N ARG A 87 -23.62 10.99 15.70
CA ARG A 87 -24.26 9.86 16.37
C ARG A 87 -23.25 9.02 17.14
N VAL A 88 -23.64 8.55 18.31
CA VAL A 88 -22.93 7.51 19.05
C VAL A 88 -23.39 6.17 18.47
N ASP A 89 -22.47 5.45 17.82
CA ASP A 89 -22.81 4.26 17.03
C ASP A 89 -23.03 3.03 17.91
N GLU A 90 -22.06 2.72 18.78
CA GLU A 90 -22.02 1.47 19.53
C GLU A 90 -21.20 1.64 20.82
N LYS A 91 -21.67 1.08 21.93
CA LYS A 91 -20.90 0.88 23.15
C LYS A 91 -20.22 -0.48 23.08
N LEU A 92 -18.89 -0.48 23.10
CA LEU A 92 -18.05 -1.67 23.07
C LEU A 92 -17.57 -1.92 24.50
N LYS A 93 -17.70 -3.15 24.99
CA LYS A 93 -17.06 -3.57 26.25
C LYS A 93 -15.91 -4.51 25.95
N SER A 94 -14.81 -4.40 26.69
CA SER A 94 -13.76 -5.41 26.65
C SER A 94 -14.30 -6.77 27.11
N GLU A 95 -13.65 -7.86 26.69
CA GLU A 95 -14.09 -9.24 27.02
C GLU A 95 -14.09 -9.52 28.53
N ASP A 96 -13.23 -8.84 29.28
CA ASP A 96 -13.16 -8.88 30.74
C ASP A 96 -14.13 -7.89 31.44
N GLY A 97 -14.86 -7.08 30.65
CA GLY A 97 -15.81 -6.08 31.12
C GLY A 97 -15.19 -4.88 31.84
N SER A 98 -13.87 -4.78 31.89
CA SER A 98 -13.14 -3.76 32.67
C SER A 98 -13.06 -2.39 31.98
N VAL A 99 -13.15 -2.36 30.64
CA VAL A 99 -13.02 -1.16 29.82
C VAL A 99 -14.29 -0.95 28.99
N GLU A 100 -14.94 0.19 29.18
CA GLU A 100 -16.03 0.65 28.32
C GLU A 100 -15.44 1.55 27.22
N ARG A 101 -15.83 1.29 25.97
CA ARG A 101 -15.50 2.09 24.79
C ARG A 101 -16.77 2.49 24.07
N PHE A 102 -16.72 3.54 23.25
CA PHE A 102 -17.76 3.76 22.26
C PHE A 102 -17.20 4.33 20.95
N LYS A 103 -17.91 4.04 19.86
CA LYS A 103 -17.65 4.63 18.55
C LYS A 103 -18.59 5.81 18.30
N THR A 104 -18.08 6.88 17.71
CA THR A 104 -18.89 8.00 17.20
C THR A 104 -18.65 8.23 15.73
N THR A 105 -19.69 8.66 15.04
CA THR A 105 -19.61 9.20 13.67
C THR A 105 -20.06 10.66 13.68
N LEU A 106 -19.20 11.55 13.20
CA LEU A 106 -19.48 12.96 12.95
C LEU A 106 -19.56 13.20 11.44
N ILE A 107 -20.51 14.01 11.00
CA ILE A 107 -20.65 14.44 9.61
C ILE A 107 -20.67 15.96 9.59
N PHE A 108 -19.68 16.55 8.93
CA PHE A 108 -19.62 17.97 8.63
C PHE A 108 -19.86 18.21 7.14
N ARG A 109 -20.32 19.40 6.78
CA ARG A 109 -20.36 19.90 5.42
C ARG A 109 -19.19 20.86 5.21
N GLY A 110 -18.37 20.60 4.20
CA GLY A 110 -17.26 21.48 3.82
C GLY A 110 -17.64 22.53 2.77
N PRO A 111 -16.67 23.35 2.32
CA PRO A 111 -16.84 24.23 1.18
C PRO A 111 -16.74 23.46 -0.15
N VAL A 112 -17.22 24.07 -1.24
CA VAL A 112 -16.99 23.53 -2.60
C VAL A 112 -15.48 23.45 -2.86
N LEU A 113 -14.99 22.27 -3.24
CA LEU A 113 -13.56 22.00 -3.34
C LEU A 113 -12.94 22.40 -4.69
N ALA A 114 -13.70 22.23 -5.78
CA ALA A 114 -13.28 22.63 -7.12
C ALA A 114 -14.50 22.76 -8.06
N PRO A 115 -14.39 23.46 -9.20
CA PRO A 115 -15.49 23.58 -10.17
C PRO A 115 -16.02 22.24 -10.69
N GLU A 116 -15.16 21.23 -10.79
CA GLU A 116 -15.50 19.88 -11.24
C GLU A 116 -16.30 19.08 -10.20
N TYR A 117 -16.33 19.55 -8.96
CA TYR A 117 -17.04 18.98 -7.81
C TYR A 117 -17.99 20.03 -7.23
N PRO A 118 -19.08 20.39 -7.94
CA PRO A 118 -19.93 21.52 -7.59
C PRO A 118 -20.69 21.34 -6.27
N ASN A 119 -20.80 20.10 -5.79
CA ASN A 119 -21.47 19.78 -4.55
C ASN A 119 -20.47 19.87 -3.37
N PRO A 120 -20.82 20.59 -2.29
CA PRO A 120 -19.99 20.60 -1.09
C PRO A 120 -19.79 19.18 -0.54
N PRO A 121 -18.56 18.81 -0.15
CA PRO A 121 -18.27 17.49 0.39
C PRO A 121 -18.90 17.31 1.77
N GLU A 122 -19.21 16.06 2.10
CA GLU A 122 -19.41 15.64 3.48
C GLU A 122 -18.06 15.20 4.07
N PHE A 123 -17.61 15.86 5.13
CA PHE A 123 -16.46 15.41 5.90
C PHE A 123 -16.93 14.47 7.01
N ARG A 124 -16.61 13.18 6.86
CA ARG A 124 -16.99 12.13 7.81
C ARG A 124 -15.81 11.80 8.71
N VAL A 125 -16.04 11.87 10.01
CA VAL A 125 -15.06 11.55 11.05
C VAL A 125 -15.61 10.42 11.92
N GLU A 126 -14.85 9.35 12.07
CA GLU A 126 -15.15 8.27 13.01
C GLU A 126 -14.10 8.23 14.10
N LEU A 127 -14.57 8.24 15.35
CA LEU A 127 -13.74 8.33 16.56
C LEU A 127 -14.02 7.15 17.48
N LEU A 128 -12.98 6.68 18.17
CA LEU A 128 -13.06 5.69 19.23
C LEU A 128 -12.72 6.34 20.56
N TRP A 129 -13.57 6.10 21.55
CA TRP A 129 -13.50 6.67 22.89
C TRP A 129 -13.37 5.57 23.94
N ILE A 130 -12.73 5.88 25.05
CA ILE A 130 -12.51 4.98 26.19
C ILE A 130 -12.93 5.67 27.51
N MET A 131 -13.61 4.94 28.38
CA MET A 131 -14.00 5.40 29.71
C MET A 131 -12.88 5.08 30.69
N GLU A 132 -12.37 6.10 31.39
CA GLU A 132 -11.45 5.94 32.51
C GLU A 132 -11.74 7.01 33.57
N ASP A 133 -11.76 6.61 34.84
CA ASP A 133 -12.04 7.48 35.99
C ASP A 133 -13.35 8.30 35.86
N GLY A 134 -14.38 7.70 35.24
CA GLY A 134 -15.68 8.33 35.05
C GLY A 134 -15.72 9.40 33.96
N LYS A 135 -14.65 9.55 33.16
CA LYS A 135 -14.54 10.48 32.04
C LYS A 135 -14.31 9.73 30.73
N TRP A 136 -14.85 10.27 29.64
CA TRP A 136 -14.55 9.76 28.30
C TRP A 136 -13.33 10.45 27.71
N TRP A 137 -12.41 9.64 27.21
CA TRP A 137 -11.19 10.08 26.53
C TRP A 137 -11.23 9.66 25.07
N LEU A 138 -10.73 10.52 24.19
CA LEU A 138 -10.52 10.20 22.79
C LEU A 138 -9.29 9.28 22.69
N GLU A 139 -9.53 8.00 22.42
CA GLU A 139 -8.47 7.00 22.24
C GLU A 139 -7.82 7.22 20.87
N ARG A 140 -8.58 7.13 19.78
CA ARG A 140 -8.04 7.32 18.43
C ARG A 140 -9.09 7.67 17.40
N THR A 141 -8.62 8.28 16.31
CA THR A 141 -9.38 8.42 15.07
C THR A 141 -9.40 7.09 14.31
N LEU A 142 -10.59 6.61 13.95
CA LEU A 142 -10.77 5.43 13.10
C LEU A 142 -10.69 5.82 11.61
N SER A 143 -11.42 6.86 11.20
CA SER A 143 -11.42 7.35 9.82
C SER A 143 -11.72 8.86 9.74
N MET A 144 -11.15 9.54 8.75
CA MET A 144 -11.40 10.96 8.42
C MET A 144 -11.31 11.12 6.92
N ASN A 145 -12.44 11.33 6.24
CA ASN A 145 -12.48 11.45 4.79
C ASN A 145 -13.50 12.51 4.37
N HIS A 146 -13.18 13.27 3.33
CA HIS A 146 -14.16 14.03 2.58
C HIS A 146 -14.82 13.12 1.55
N VAL A 147 -16.14 13.19 1.44
CA VAL A 147 -16.94 12.43 0.49
C VAL A 147 -17.65 13.43 -0.41
N VAL A 148 -17.38 13.35 -1.71
CA VAL A 148 -18.02 14.17 -2.73
C VAL A 148 -18.96 13.30 -3.54
N GLU A 149 -20.22 13.69 -3.68
CA GLU A 149 -21.13 13.05 -4.62
C GLU A 149 -20.69 13.31 -6.06
N TRP A 150 -20.52 12.25 -6.84
CA TRP A 150 -20.01 12.33 -8.19
C TRP A 150 -20.90 11.59 -9.18
N ASN A 151 -21.67 12.37 -9.95
CA ASN A 151 -22.79 11.89 -10.77
C ASN A 151 -22.47 11.83 -12.28
N LYS A 152 -21.19 11.71 -12.66
CA LYS A 152 -20.82 11.53 -14.08
C LYS A 152 -21.28 10.16 -14.58
N SER A 153 -21.71 10.11 -15.84
CA SER A 153 -22.08 8.84 -16.49
C SER A 153 -20.84 7.99 -16.80
N TYR A 154 -21.02 6.67 -16.71
CA TYR A 154 -20.03 5.70 -17.16
C TYR A 154 -20.23 5.35 -18.65
N PRO A 155 -19.16 5.24 -19.47
CA PRO A 155 -17.78 5.66 -19.17
C PRO A 155 -17.57 7.17 -19.39
N THR A 156 -16.64 7.76 -18.65
CA THR A 156 -16.17 9.14 -18.88
C THR A 156 -15.15 9.18 -20.03
N PRO A 157 -14.90 10.35 -20.66
CA PRO A 157 -13.86 10.49 -21.67
C PRO A 157 -12.46 10.04 -21.19
N ALA A 158 -12.08 10.39 -19.97
CA ALA A 158 -10.79 9.99 -19.40
C ALA A 158 -10.69 8.47 -19.16
N GLN A 159 -11.80 7.82 -18.78
CA GLN A 159 -11.86 6.36 -18.70
C GLN A 159 -11.70 5.69 -20.07
N ASN A 160 -12.30 6.26 -21.13
CA ASN A 160 -12.13 5.76 -22.49
C ASN A 160 -10.68 5.94 -22.99
N GLU A 161 -10.04 7.06 -22.67
CA GLU A 161 -8.63 7.30 -23.00
C GLU A 161 -7.71 6.29 -22.30
N ALA A 162 -7.87 6.11 -20.99
CA ALA A 162 -7.09 5.14 -20.21
C ALA A 162 -7.29 3.71 -20.76
N ALA A 163 -8.53 3.33 -21.07
CA ALA A 163 -8.84 2.02 -21.66
C ALA A 163 -8.20 1.83 -23.04
N LEU A 164 -8.24 2.85 -23.91
CA LEU A 164 -7.62 2.80 -25.24
C LEU A 164 -6.10 2.68 -25.15
N ARG A 165 -5.47 3.49 -24.27
CA ARG A 165 -4.02 3.44 -24.03
C ARG A 165 -3.60 2.08 -23.50
N PHE A 166 -4.34 1.54 -22.52
CA PHE A 166 -4.11 0.21 -21.97
C PHE A 166 -4.21 -0.88 -23.05
N LYS A 167 -5.31 -0.89 -23.83
CA LYS A 167 -5.52 -1.86 -24.90
C LYS A 167 -4.43 -1.78 -25.97
N THR A 168 -4.09 -0.58 -26.44
CA THR A 168 -3.03 -0.38 -27.43
C THR A 168 -1.68 -0.87 -26.93
N THR A 169 -1.39 -0.62 -25.64
CA THR A 169 -0.16 -1.09 -24.99
C THR A 169 -0.11 -2.62 -24.99
N LEU A 170 -1.20 -3.28 -24.60
CA LEU A 170 -1.29 -4.74 -24.62
C LEU A 170 -1.14 -5.32 -26.02
N GLU A 171 -1.77 -4.72 -27.04
CA GLU A 171 -1.63 -5.18 -28.43
C GLU A 171 -0.19 -5.11 -28.93
N ILE A 172 0.60 -4.14 -28.47
CA ILE A 172 2.03 -4.06 -28.77
C ILE A 172 2.81 -5.11 -27.97
N MET A 173 2.52 -5.26 -26.67
CA MET A 173 3.16 -6.26 -25.82
C MET A 173 2.92 -7.69 -26.31
N ASP A 174 1.70 -8.02 -26.74
CA ASP A 174 1.32 -9.32 -27.29
C ASP A 174 2.09 -9.61 -28.60
N LYS A 175 2.51 -8.58 -29.35
CA LYS A 175 3.33 -8.73 -30.57
C LYS A 175 4.83 -8.89 -30.30
N ILE A 176 5.37 -8.16 -29.32
CA ILE A 176 6.82 -8.18 -29.02
C ILE A 176 7.22 -9.18 -27.94
N GLY A 177 6.23 -9.77 -27.26
CA GLY A 177 6.41 -10.62 -26.09
C GLY A 177 6.74 -9.84 -24.81
N MET A 178 6.14 -10.26 -23.69
CA MET A 178 6.53 -9.76 -22.35
C MET A 178 7.90 -10.27 -21.93
N VAL A 179 8.26 -11.46 -22.42
CA VAL A 179 9.56 -12.11 -22.28
C VAL A 179 9.94 -12.55 -23.68
N GLY A 180 11.06 -12.06 -24.20
CA GLY A 180 11.56 -12.50 -25.51
C GLY A 180 12.69 -13.52 -25.36
N ASN A 181 13.12 -14.09 -26.48
CA ASN A 181 14.25 -15.03 -26.54
C ASN A 181 15.56 -14.36 -27.01
N GLU A 182 15.59 -13.02 -27.12
CA GLU A 182 16.75 -12.31 -27.67
C GLU A 182 18.00 -12.42 -26.78
N ASP A 183 17.77 -12.70 -25.50
CA ASP A 183 18.78 -12.96 -24.48
C ASP A 183 19.45 -14.33 -24.61
N GLN A 184 18.76 -15.34 -25.15
CA GLN A 184 19.27 -16.72 -25.26
C GLN A 184 20.60 -16.81 -26.01
N GLU A 185 20.80 -15.97 -27.02
CA GLU A 185 22.03 -15.94 -27.81
C GLU A 185 23.19 -15.20 -27.12
N LEU A 186 22.91 -14.43 -26.06
CA LEU A 186 23.91 -13.72 -25.25
C LEU A 186 24.33 -14.52 -24.02
N MET A 187 23.46 -15.40 -23.53
CA MET A 187 23.72 -16.21 -22.35
C MET A 187 24.76 -17.30 -22.62
N THR A 188 25.59 -17.58 -21.61
CA THR A 188 26.38 -18.81 -21.58
C THR A 188 25.43 -19.99 -21.35
N ALA A 189 25.71 -21.15 -21.97
CA ALA A 189 24.93 -22.35 -21.78
C ALA A 189 24.72 -22.64 -20.27
N PRO A 190 23.48 -22.60 -19.77
CA PRO A 190 23.23 -22.72 -18.34
C PRO A 190 23.49 -24.15 -17.86
N ALA A 191 23.92 -24.28 -16.61
CA ALA A 191 24.03 -25.55 -15.93
C ALA A 191 22.63 -26.15 -15.68
N ALA A 192 22.52 -27.48 -15.82
CA ALA A 192 21.29 -28.20 -15.49
C ALA A 192 21.03 -28.15 -13.97
N GLY A 193 19.76 -28.09 -13.58
CA GLY A 193 19.33 -28.09 -12.17
C GLY A 193 18.61 -26.80 -11.76
N GLU A 194 18.43 -26.63 -10.45
CA GLU A 194 17.71 -25.51 -9.84
C GLU A 194 18.64 -24.71 -8.92
N ALA A 195 18.54 -23.38 -8.99
CA ALA A 195 19.36 -22.45 -8.22
C ALA A 195 18.82 -22.15 -6.81
N LEU A 196 17.62 -22.63 -6.47
CA LEU A 196 16.89 -22.25 -5.25
C LEU A 196 17.73 -22.33 -3.96
N GLN A 197 18.52 -23.39 -3.79
CA GLN A 197 19.35 -23.55 -2.59
C GLN A 197 20.39 -22.44 -2.44
N TYR A 198 20.98 -21.97 -3.55
CA TYR A 198 21.91 -20.85 -3.52
C TYR A 198 21.19 -19.55 -3.16
N TYR A 199 19.98 -19.31 -3.67
CA TYR A 199 19.20 -18.13 -3.28
C TYR A 199 18.80 -18.15 -1.80
N GLN A 200 18.48 -19.32 -1.25
CA GLN A 200 18.24 -19.48 0.19
C GLN A 200 19.50 -19.25 1.03
N GLU A 201 20.67 -19.60 0.50
CA GLU A 201 21.96 -19.30 1.13
C GLU A 201 22.26 -17.81 1.12
N LEU A 202 22.00 -17.11 0.00
CA LEU A 202 22.19 -15.66 -0.11
C LEU A 202 21.43 -14.89 0.96
N GLU A 203 20.18 -15.27 1.24
CA GLU A 203 19.42 -14.61 2.31
C GLU A 203 20.05 -14.75 3.69
N LYS A 204 20.68 -15.90 3.98
CA LYS A 204 21.38 -16.12 5.25
C LYS A 204 22.66 -15.29 5.34
N LEU A 205 23.30 -15.05 4.20
CA LEU A 205 24.51 -14.21 4.10
C LEU A 205 24.16 -12.72 4.14
N TYR A 206 23.00 -12.32 3.61
CA TYR A 206 22.63 -10.93 3.42
C TYR A 206 22.67 -10.10 4.70
N SER A 207 22.21 -10.62 5.84
CA SER A 207 22.25 -9.91 7.13
C SER A 207 23.68 -9.67 7.65
N LYS A 208 24.66 -10.45 7.19
CA LYS A 208 26.08 -10.31 7.55
C LYS A 208 26.86 -9.45 6.58
N GLU A 209 26.43 -9.43 5.32
CA GLU A 209 27.15 -8.77 4.22
C GLU A 209 26.58 -7.40 3.82
N ARG A 210 25.32 -7.09 4.16
CA ARG A 210 24.69 -5.80 3.87
C ARG A 210 25.28 -4.71 4.76
N GLY A 211 26.01 -3.78 4.15
CA GLY A 211 26.49 -2.55 4.78
C GLY A 211 25.59 -1.35 4.47
N PRO A 212 25.98 -0.15 4.94
CA PRO A 212 25.24 1.10 4.68
C PRO A 212 25.17 1.45 3.18
N ASN A 213 26.10 0.94 2.36
CA ASN A 213 26.16 1.17 0.92
C ASN A 213 25.71 -0.06 0.10
N GLY A 214 24.97 -0.99 0.71
CA GLY A 214 24.60 -2.26 0.08
C GLY A 214 25.64 -3.37 0.32
N VAL A 215 25.66 -4.37 -0.55
CA VAL A 215 26.57 -5.52 -0.47
C VAL A 215 27.93 -5.19 -1.10
N ASP A 216 29.03 -5.52 -0.43
CA ASP A 216 30.37 -5.34 -0.99
C ASP A 216 30.61 -6.32 -2.18
N PRO A 217 31.05 -5.83 -3.36
CA PRO A 217 31.34 -6.66 -4.55
C PRO A 217 32.31 -7.85 -4.34
N LYS A 218 33.10 -7.81 -3.26
CA LYS A 218 34.12 -8.81 -2.92
C LYS A 218 33.62 -9.91 -1.99
N THR A 219 32.40 -9.83 -1.47
CA THR A 219 31.89 -10.84 -0.52
C THR A 219 31.70 -12.21 -1.16
N GLU A 220 31.57 -13.22 -0.30
CA GLU A 220 31.26 -14.59 -0.69
C GLU A 220 29.88 -14.67 -1.35
N GLY A 221 28.88 -13.96 -0.82
CA GLY A 221 27.54 -13.92 -1.39
C GLY A 221 27.50 -13.51 -2.86
N VAL A 222 28.36 -12.59 -3.32
CA VAL A 222 28.41 -12.25 -4.76
C VAL A 222 28.84 -13.44 -5.62
N GLN A 223 29.73 -14.31 -5.13
CA GLN A 223 30.11 -15.55 -5.83
C GLN A 223 28.99 -16.60 -5.80
N VAL A 224 28.33 -16.77 -4.65
CA VAL A 224 27.16 -17.64 -4.51
C VAL A 224 26.07 -17.21 -5.50
N PHE A 225 25.81 -15.91 -5.61
CA PHE A 225 24.84 -15.33 -6.53
C PHE A 225 25.20 -15.59 -7.99
N LEU A 226 26.44 -15.30 -8.39
CA LEU A 226 26.89 -15.56 -9.77
C LEU A 226 26.92 -17.05 -10.13
N LYS A 227 27.05 -17.94 -9.13
CA LYS A 227 26.89 -19.38 -9.31
C LYS A 227 25.41 -19.75 -9.50
N ALA A 228 24.51 -19.20 -8.68
CA ALA A 228 23.07 -19.37 -8.81
C ALA A 228 22.56 -18.94 -10.20
N ALA A 229 23.01 -17.76 -10.67
CA ALA A 229 22.69 -17.20 -11.98
C ALA A 229 23.18 -18.05 -13.17
N SER A 230 24.05 -19.04 -12.95
CA SER A 230 24.55 -19.92 -14.01
C SER A 230 23.67 -21.15 -14.27
N PHE A 231 22.66 -21.41 -13.44
CA PHE A 231 21.72 -22.51 -13.65
C PHE A 231 20.62 -22.14 -14.65
N GLN A 232 19.87 -23.13 -15.13
CA GLN A 232 18.75 -22.88 -16.05
C GLN A 232 17.53 -22.32 -15.33
N ARG A 233 17.21 -22.82 -14.12
CA ARG A 233 15.97 -22.47 -13.40
C ARG A 233 16.25 -21.84 -12.04
N GLY A 234 15.56 -20.74 -11.73
CA GLY A 234 15.60 -20.08 -10.42
C GLY A 234 14.93 -20.91 -9.32
N GLY A 235 13.70 -21.38 -9.58
CA GLY A 235 12.87 -22.10 -8.62
C GLY A 235 12.23 -21.20 -7.57
N PHE A 236 12.14 -19.89 -7.82
CA PHE A 236 11.71 -18.88 -6.85
C PHE A 236 10.31 -19.16 -6.31
N LEU A 237 9.35 -19.43 -7.19
CA LEU A 237 7.97 -19.71 -6.82
C LEU A 237 7.81 -21.04 -6.08
N LYS A 238 8.82 -21.89 -5.93
CA LYS A 238 8.66 -23.04 -5.02
C LYS A 238 8.66 -22.61 -3.55
N TYR A 239 9.16 -21.42 -3.26
CA TYR A 239 9.47 -20.99 -1.90
C TYR A 239 9.01 -19.56 -1.59
N TYR A 240 8.90 -18.71 -2.61
CA TYR A 240 8.35 -17.37 -2.52
C TYR A 240 6.96 -17.28 -3.15
N GLN A 241 6.15 -16.36 -2.64
CA GLN A 241 4.94 -15.93 -3.31
C GLN A 241 5.31 -15.00 -4.48
N GLY A 242 4.52 -15.05 -5.56
CA GLY A 242 4.55 -14.01 -6.59
C GLY A 242 3.83 -12.74 -6.12
N ASP A 243 3.60 -11.81 -7.04
CA ASP A 243 2.86 -10.57 -6.77
C ASP A 243 1.49 -10.82 -6.14
N PHE A 244 0.85 -11.92 -6.58
CA PHE A 244 -0.46 -12.33 -6.12
C PHE A 244 -0.38 -13.75 -5.59
N PRO A 245 -0.72 -13.98 -4.31
CA PRO A 245 -0.74 -15.32 -3.76
C PRO A 245 -1.78 -16.15 -4.52
N ALA A 246 -1.51 -17.46 -4.66
CA ALA A 246 -2.44 -18.37 -5.34
C ALA A 246 -3.77 -18.57 -4.57
N GLY A 247 -3.87 -18.02 -3.36
CA GLY A 247 -5.02 -18.02 -2.48
C GLY A 247 -4.63 -17.66 -1.04
N PRO A 248 -5.60 -17.59 -0.12
CA PRO A 248 -5.35 -17.29 1.30
C PRO A 248 -4.49 -18.35 2.02
N ASP A 249 -4.42 -19.58 1.49
CA ASP A 249 -3.62 -20.67 2.05
C ASP A 249 -2.16 -20.67 1.55
N ASP A 250 -1.78 -19.71 0.72
CA ASP A 250 -0.42 -19.56 0.25
C ASP A 250 0.49 -19.04 1.38
N LYS A 251 1.12 -19.97 2.09
CA LYS A 251 2.03 -19.68 3.23
C LYS A 251 3.45 -19.34 2.80
N ARG A 252 3.73 -19.26 1.50
CA ARG A 252 5.05 -18.85 1.01
C ARG A 252 5.27 -17.39 1.39
N ARG A 253 6.50 -17.04 1.69
CA ARG A 253 6.87 -15.66 2.07
C ARG A 253 7.04 -14.77 0.83
N PRO A 254 6.90 -13.43 0.97
CA PRO A 254 7.29 -12.49 -0.08
C PRO A 254 8.69 -12.78 -0.61
N MET A 255 8.87 -12.60 -1.92
CA MET A 255 10.19 -12.70 -2.53
C MET A 255 11.11 -11.58 -2.01
N PRO A 256 12.35 -11.87 -1.59
CA PRO A 256 13.26 -10.88 -1.00
C PRO A 256 13.93 -10.02 -2.09
N TRP A 257 13.14 -9.20 -2.77
CA TRP A 257 13.58 -8.41 -3.92
C TRP A 257 14.77 -7.50 -3.61
N GLU A 258 14.77 -6.85 -2.46
CA GLU A 258 15.88 -5.98 -2.04
C GLU A 258 17.20 -6.75 -1.95
N THR A 259 17.17 -7.94 -1.35
CA THR A 259 18.34 -8.82 -1.25
C THR A 259 18.89 -9.17 -2.63
N LEU A 260 18.01 -9.61 -3.54
CA LEU A 260 18.42 -9.98 -4.90
C LEU A 260 18.96 -8.78 -5.69
N ASN A 261 18.31 -7.62 -5.58
CA ASN A 261 18.77 -6.39 -6.23
C ASN A 261 20.15 -5.95 -5.73
N ASP A 262 20.38 -5.97 -4.42
CA ASP A 262 21.67 -5.58 -3.86
C ASP A 262 22.81 -6.49 -4.37
N TYR A 263 22.56 -7.80 -4.47
CA TYR A 263 23.53 -8.73 -5.05
C TYR A 263 23.75 -8.51 -6.55
N VAL A 264 22.71 -8.12 -7.31
CA VAL A 264 22.87 -7.70 -8.72
C VAL A 264 23.77 -6.47 -8.82
N GLN A 265 23.52 -5.43 -8.02
CA GLN A 265 24.33 -4.21 -8.05
C GLN A 265 25.79 -4.49 -7.65
N ALA A 266 26.01 -5.30 -6.62
CA ALA A 266 27.35 -5.72 -6.21
C ALA A 266 28.08 -6.52 -7.31
N ALA A 267 27.37 -7.38 -8.04
CA ALA A 267 27.92 -8.12 -9.18
C ALA A 267 28.29 -7.19 -10.36
N ILE A 268 27.48 -6.17 -10.66
CA ILE A 268 27.80 -5.15 -11.66
C ILE A 268 29.08 -4.41 -11.29
N GLU A 269 29.22 -3.96 -10.04
CA GLU A 269 30.43 -3.28 -9.58
C GLU A 269 31.66 -4.18 -9.60
N ARG A 270 31.50 -5.48 -9.32
CA ARG A 270 32.57 -6.48 -9.50
C ARG A 270 33.01 -6.59 -10.97
N ALA A 271 32.06 -6.55 -11.91
CA ALA A 271 32.36 -6.59 -13.34
C ALA A 271 33.12 -5.32 -13.79
N LYS A 272 32.65 -4.13 -13.39
CA LYS A 272 33.34 -2.86 -13.65
C LYS A 272 34.75 -2.83 -13.07
N ALA A 273 34.96 -3.37 -11.87
CA ALA A 273 36.30 -3.50 -11.28
C ALA A 273 37.21 -4.41 -12.12
N SER A 274 36.68 -5.52 -12.63
CA SER A 274 37.40 -6.45 -13.52
C SER A 274 37.78 -5.78 -14.85
N GLU A 275 36.87 -4.99 -15.42
CA GLU A 275 37.12 -4.19 -16.63
C GLU A 275 38.25 -3.18 -16.42
N LYS A 276 38.21 -2.42 -15.31
CA LYS A 276 39.26 -1.44 -14.94
C LYS A 276 40.64 -2.09 -14.76
N GLN A 277 40.68 -3.36 -14.37
CA GLN A 277 41.91 -4.16 -14.26
C GLN A 277 42.36 -4.76 -15.61
N GLY A 278 41.68 -4.45 -16.71
CA GLY A 278 41.98 -4.98 -18.05
C GLY A 278 41.40 -6.37 -18.33
N ASN A 279 40.66 -6.96 -17.39
CA ASN A 279 40.07 -8.28 -17.54
C ASN A 279 38.64 -8.21 -18.12
N LYS A 280 38.54 -7.77 -19.37
CA LYS A 280 37.27 -7.62 -20.09
C LYS A 280 36.48 -8.93 -20.18
N LYS A 281 37.15 -10.07 -20.38
CA LYS A 281 36.50 -11.39 -20.45
C LYS A 281 35.80 -11.77 -19.15
N ALA A 282 36.41 -11.47 -18.00
CA ALA A 282 35.75 -11.69 -16.71
C ALA A 282 34.54 -10.78 -16.53
N ALA A 283 34.64 -9.50 -16.91
CA ALA A 283 33.51 -8.58 -16.87
C ALA A 283 32.35 -9.05 -17.78
N GLU A 284 32.66 -9.42 -19.02
CA GLU A 284 31.71 -9.97 -19.99
C GLU A 284 31.00 -11.21 -19.43
N SER A 285 31.74 -12.14 -18.84
CA SER A 285 31.15 -13.34 -18.22
C SER A 285 30.21 -13.01 -17.06
N ILE A 286 30.47 -11.95 -16.28
CA ILE A 286 29.58 -11.53 -15.21
C ILE A 286 28.29 -10.95 -15.79
N TYR A 287 28.38 -10.05 -16.78
CA TYR A 287 27.18 -9.48 -17.42
C TYR A 287 26.32 -10.54 -18.10
N LYS A 288 26.92 -11.54 -18.78
CA LYS A 288 26.16 -12.67 -19.36
C LYS A 288 25.42 -13.50 -18.31
N ARG A 289 26.00 -13.68 -17.11
CA ARG A 289 25.32 -14.33 -15.98
C ARG A 289 24.18 -13.47 -15.41
N LEU A 290 24.35 -12.15 -15.36
CA LEU A 290 23.28 -11.25 -14.93
C LEU A 290 22.09 -11.25 -15.91
N ILE A 291 22.35 -11.34 -17.22
CA ILE A 291 21.30 -11.56 -18.23
C ILE A 291 20.58 -12.89 -17.95
N ALA A 292 21.33 -13.96 -17.66
CA ALA A 292 20.75 -15.26 -17.31
C ALA A 292 19.93 -15.25 -16.02
N PHE A 293 20.36 -14.52 -15.00
CA PHE A 293 19.56 -14.31 -13.80
C PHE A 293 18.23 -13.61 -14.11
N GLY A 294 18.26 -12.56 -14.93
CA GLY A 294 17.04 -11.90 -15.38
C GLY A 294 16.13 -12.87 -16.14
N HIS A 295 16.69 -13.73 -17.01
CA HIS A 295 15.94 -14.76 -17.72
C HIS A 295 15.26 -15.75 -16.77
N GLN A 296 15.97 -16.25 -15.76
CA GLN A 296 15.42 -17.17 -14.76
C GLN A 296 14.19 -16.58 -14.04
N ILE A 297 14.19 -15.27 -13.76
CA ILE A 297 13.03 -14.59 -13.17
C ILE A 297 11.89 -14.55 -14.19
N LEU A 298 12.18 -14.20 -15.44
CA LEU A 298 11.16 -14.08 -16.48
C LEU A 298 10.51 -15.41 -16.88
N GLU A 299 11.18 -16.54 -16.69
CA GLU A 299 10.60 -17.88 -16.91
C GLU A 299 9.53 -18.26 -15.87
N GLU A 300 9.46 -17.56 -14.74
CA GLU A 300 8.53 -17.88 -13.66
C GLU A 300 7.28 -16.97 -13.69
N PRO A 301 6.06 -17.52 -13.55
CA PRO A 301 4.81 -16.77 -13.59
C PRO A 301 4.55 -16.01 -12.27
N GLY A 302 5.49 -15.18 -11.85
CA GLY A 302 5.45 -14.48 -10.56
C GLY A 302 4.77 -13.11 -10.59
N GLY A 303 4.24 -12.69 -11.75
CA GLY A 303 3.47 -11.46 -11.90
C GLY A 303 4.25 -10.30 -12.53
N VAL A 304 3.73 -9.09 -12.34
CA VAL A 304 4.31 -7.83 -12.84
C VAL A 304 5.70 -7.58 -12.28
N GLN A 305 5.95 -7.78 -10.98
CA GLN A 305 7.26 -7.49 -10.39
C GLN A 305 8.32 -8.40 -11.00
N PHE A 306 8.04 -9.69 -11.20
CA PHE A 306 8.96 -10.61 -11.88
C PHE A 306 9.36 -10.07 -13.26
N ILE A 307 8.39 -9.60 -14.05
CA ILE A 307 8.66 -9.03 -15.37
C ILE A 307 9.48 -7.74 -15.25
N LEU A 308 9.12 -6.85 -14.33
CA LEU A 308 9.81 -5.58 -14.11
C LEU A 308 11.27 -5.83 -13.72
N TRP A 309 11.52 -6.66 -12.72
CA TRP A 309 12.84 -6.98 -12.19
C TRP A 309 13.68 -7.74 -13.21
N GLY A 310 13.16 -8.83 -13.77
CA GLY A 310 13.85 -9.64 -14.76
C GLY A 310 14.28 -8.80 -15.98
N THR A 311 13.37 -7.99 -16.52
CA THR A 311 13.66 -7.10 -17.65
C THR A 311 14.65 -5.99 -17.26
N THR A 312 14.54 -5.45 -16.05
CA THR A 312 15.48 -4.40 -15.55
C THR A 312 16.89 -4.95 -15.43
N PHE A 313 17.07 -6.14 -14.85
CA PHE A 313 18.38 -6.76 -14.71
C PHE A 313 18.98 -7.13 -16.07
N GLN A 314 18.19 -7.68 -16.99
CA GLN A 314 18.63 -7.93 -18.36
C GLN A 314 19.08 -6.64 -19.05
N LYS A 315 18.29 -5.57 -18.93
CA LYS A 315 18.62 -4.27 -19.52
C LYS A 315 19.94 -3.73 -18.98
N GLN A 316 20.08 -3.63 -17.65
CA GLN A 316 21.30 -3.10 -17.02
C GLN A 316 22.54 -3.91 -17.42
N ALA A 317 22.45 -5.23 -17.38
CA ALA A 317 23.55 -6.11 -17.76
C ALA A 317 23.88 -6.00 -19.25
N ALA A 318 22.87 -5.90 -20.12
CA ALA A 318 23.08 -5.72 -21.55
C ALA A 318 23.70 -4.36 -21.88
N GLU A 319 23.30 -3.27 -21.23
CA GLU A 319 23.90 -1.93 -21.39
C GLU A 319 25.40 -1.96 -21.10
N GLU A 320 25.80 -2.59 -20.01
CA GLU A 320 27.21 -2.75 -19.66
C GLU A 320 27.94 -3.72 -20.61
N LEU A 321 27.28 -4.81 -21.03
CA LEU A 321 27.83 -5.75 -22.01
C LEU A 321 28.18 -5.06 -23.34
N THR A 322 27.39 -4.09 -23.79
CA THR A 322 27.68 -3.34 -25.04
C THR A 322 29.00 -2.56 -25.00
N ARG A 323 29.51 -2.26 -23.80
CA ARG A 323 30.77 -1.52 -23.60
C ARG A 323 31.98 -2.46 -23.66
N VAL A 324 31.85 -3.66 -23.10
CA VAL A 324 32.97 -4.60 -22.93
C VAL A 324 33.04 -5.69 -24.01
N ALA A 325 31.96 -5.92 -24.76
CA ALA A 325 31.92 -6.95 -25.80
C ALA A 325 32.88 -6.62 -26.95
N ASP A 326 33.90 -7.46 -27.12
CA ASP A 326 34.91 -7.31 -28.18
C ASP A 326 34.37 -7.68 -29.58
N ARG A 327 33.33 -8.52 -29.65
CA ARG A 327 32.70 -8.97 -30.90
C ARG A 327 31.59 -8.02 -31.33
N SER A 328 31.62 -7.56 -32.59
CA SER A 328 30.56 -6.71 -33.15
C SER A 328 29.18 -7.35 -33.04
N GLN A 329 29.08 -8.66 -33.27
CA GLN A 329 27.82 -9.40 -33.20
C GLN A 329 27.23 -9.46 -31.79
N ASP A 330 28.03 -9.78 -30.76
CA ASP A 330 27.55 -9.81 -29.36
C ASP A 330 27.12 -8.41 -28.91
N ARG A 331 27.85 -7.37 -29.35
CA ARG A 331 27.49 -5.97 -29.09
C ARG A 331 26.17 -5.58 -29.74
N GLU A 332 25.94 -5.97 -30.99
CA GLU A 332 24.67 -5.72 -31.70
C GLU A 332 23.49 -6.43 -31.04
N LYS A 333 23.67 -7.69 -30.63
CA LYS A 333 22.66 -8.45 -29.87
C LYS A 333 22.36 -7.82 -28.53
N ALA A 334 23.39 -7.39 -27.78
CA ALA A 334 23.21 -6.68 -26.52
C ALA A 334 22.45 -5.36 -26.73
N LEU A 335 22.76 -4.58 -27.77
CA LEU A 335 22.01 -3.37 -28.13
C LEU A 335 20.54 -3.67 -28.47
N ALA A 336 20.26 -4.76 -29.19
CA ALA A 336 18.90 -5.20 -29.50
C ALA A 336 18.13 -5.58 -28.23
N LEU A 337 18.77 -6.28 -27.29
CA LEU A 337 18.19 -6.61 -25.99
C LEU A 337 17.89 -5.35 -25.18
N VAL A 338 18.81 -4.36 -25.11
CA VAL A 338 18.58 -3.08 -24.42
C VAL A 338 17.35 -2.35 -24.97
N ARG A 339 17.22 -2.26 -26.31
CA ARG A 339 16.07 -1.61 -26.97
C ARG A 339 14.76 -2.32 -26.65
N SER A 340 14.76 -3.64 -26.73
CA SER A 340 13.57 -4.48 -26.48
C SER A 340 13.16 -4.41 -25.00
N ALA A 341 14.12 -4.54 -24.09
CA ALA A 341 13.89 -4.43 -22.65
C ALA A 341 13.38 -3.03 -22.26
N THR A 342 13.97 -1.97 -22.82
CA THR A 342 13.48 -0.59 -22.59
C THR A 342 12.04 -0.44 -23.07
N ARG A 343 11.74 -0.90 -24.29
CA ARG A 343 10.37 -0.83 -24.83
C ARG A 343 9.38 -1.63 -23.99
N ARG A 344 9.75 -2.83 -23.52
CA ARG A 344 8.93 -3.66 -22.62
C ARG A 344 8.64 -2.95 -21.31
N LEU A 345 9.65 -2.35 -20.67
CA LEU A 345 9.50 -1.58 -19.44
C LEU A 345 8.59 -0.36 -19.62
N ASP A 346 8.74 0.40 -20.71
CA ASP A 346 7.88 1.56 -21.01
C ASP A 346 6.42 1.13 -21.19
N LEU A 347 6.19 0.03 -21.91
CA LEU A 347 4.85 -0.52 -22.12
C LEU A 347 4.25 -1.03 -20.81
N LEU A 348 5.01 -1.77 -19.99
CA LEU A 348 4.57 -2.23 -18.66
C LEU A 348 4.19 -1.04 -17.78
N GLN A 349 5.03 -0.02 -17.68
CA GLN A 349 4.75 1.18 -16.90
C GLN A 349 3.51 1.92 -17.42
N THR A 350 3.35 2.02 -18.74
CA THR A 350 2.16 2.60 -19.36
C THR A 350 0.91 1.81 -18.98
N ALA A 351 0.93 0.49 -19.09
CA ALA A 351 -0.19 -0.38 -18.75
C ALA A 351 -0.55 -0.26 -17.25
N LEU A 352 0.43 -0.31 -16.37
CA LEU A 352 0.24 -0.18 -14.92
C LEU A 352 -0.32 1.19 -14.54
N SER A 353 0.18 2.28 -15.15
CA SER A 353 -0.34 3.63 -14.90
C SER A 353 -1.83 3.75 -15.24
N CYS A 354 -2.31 3.05 -16.27
CA CYS A 354 -3.73 3.04 -16.64
C CYS A 354 -4.59 2.28 -15.61
N LEU A 355 -4.02 1.35 -14.84
CA LEU A 355 -4.70 0.58 -13.81
C LEU A 355 -4.59 1.20 -12.41
N ASP A 356 -3.53 1.98 -12.17
CA ASP A 356 -3.23 2.62 -10.89
C ASP A 356 -3.76 4.06 -10.77
N ASP A 357 -3.97 4.76 -11.90
CA ASP A 357 -4.61 6.08 -11.92
C ASP A 357 -6.11 5.97 -11.64
N MET A 358 -6.46 5.83 -10.37
CA MET A 358 -7.83 5.75 -9.89
C MET A 358 -8.48 7.13 -9.69
N GLU A 359 -7.75 8.23 -9.91
CA GLU A 359 -8.30 9.59 -9.83
C GLU A 359 -9.58 9.67 -10.69
N ASP A 360 -10.66 10.18 -10.13
CA ASP A 360 -11.92 10.33 -10.87
C ASP A 360 -12.38 9.03 -11.57
N TYR A 361 -12.12 7.87 -10.95
CA TYR A 361 -12.39 6.55 -11.52
C TYR A 361 -11.74 6.31 -12.90
N LYS A 362 -10.68 7.03 -13.30
CA LYS A 362 -10.04 6.91 -14.63
C LYS A 362 -9.67 5.47 -14.99
N ALA A 363 -9.12 4.72 -14.03
CA ALA A 363 -8.73 3.34 -14.21
C ALA A 363 -9.90 2.36 -14.43
N LEU A 364 -11.16 2.71 -14.16
CA LEU A 364 -12.29 1.76 -14.12
C LEU A 364 -12.45 0.95 -15.41
N SER A 365 -12.39 1.60 -16.57
CA SER A 365 -12.53 0.93 -17.86
C SER A 365 -11.30 0.09 -18.21
N ALA A 366 -10.09 0.57 -17.93
CA ALA A 366 -8.86 -0.20 -18.14
C ALA A 366 -8.82 -1.44 -17.23
N ALA A 367 -9.22 -1.30 -15.95
CA ALA A 367 -9.31 -2.38 -14.98
C ALA A 367 -10.34 -3.44 -15.38
N THR A 368 -11.48 -3.01 -15.95
CA THR A 368 -12.48 -3.94 -16.52
C THR A 368 -11.88 -4.79 -17.64
N ILE A 369 -11.11 -4.17 -18.55
CA ILE A 369 -10.42 -4.89 -19.63
C ILE A 369 -9.38 -5.85 -19.05
N ALA A 370 -8.53 -5.38 -18.13
CA ALA A 370 -7.48 -6.18 -17.51
C ALA A 370 -8.04 -7.41 -16.79
N ALA A 371 -9.04 -7.22 -15.92
CA ALA A 371 -9.65 -8.28 -15.12
C ALA A 371 -10.36 -9.37 -15.96
N SER A 372 -10.80 -8.99 -17.17
CA SER A 372 -11.47 -9.88 -18.11
C SER A 372 -10.52 -10.74 -18.96
N ARG A 373 -9.20 -10.53 -18.88
CA ARG A 373 -8.20 -11.31 -19.62
C ARG A 373 -7.99 -12.68 -18.98
N ASN A 374 -8.65 -13.70 -19.53
CA ASN A 374 -8.48 -15.08 -19.08
C ASN A 374 -7.04 -15.56 -19.30
N GLY A 375 -6.45 -16.19 -18.27
CA GLY A 375 -5.09 -16.72 -18.31
C GLY A 375 -3.97 -15.70 -18.17
N ASP A 376 -4.28 -14.40 -18.13
CA ASP A 376 -3.28 -13.35 -17.89
C ASP A 376 -2.92 -13.31 -16.40
N THR A 377 -1.70 -13.71 -16.06
CA THR A 377 -1.20 -13.74 -14.67
C THR A 377 -0.61 -12.41 -14.21
N VAL A 378 -0.58 -11.40 -15.09
CA VAL A 378 0.13 -10.13 -14.90
C VAL A 378 -0.89 -9.04 -14.60
N PHE A 379 -1.76 -8.74 -15.57
CA PHE A 379 -2.68 -7.61 -15.47
C PHE A 379 -4.04 -7.98 -14.89
N ARG A 380 -4.45 -9.23 -15.00
CA ARG A 380 -5.76 -9.67 -14.49
C ARG A 380 -5.90 -9.46 -12.98
N PRO A 381 -4.94 -9.88 -12.14
CA PRO A 381 -5.06 -9.69 -10.71
C PRO A 381 -5.05 -8.21 -10.31
N TRP A 382 -4.24 -7.38 -11.00
CA TRP A 382 -4.23 -5.92 -10.85
C TRP A 382 -5.59 -5.31 -11.17
N GLY A 383 -6.19 -5.68 -12.31
CA GLY A 383 -7.53 -5.23 -12.69
C GLY A 383 -8.57 -5.57 -11.63
N ILE A 384 -8.52 -6.78 -11.07
CA ILE A 384 -9.43 -7.22 -10.00
C ILE A 384 -9.22 -6.39 -8.73
N SER A 385 -7.98 -6.17 -8.31
CA SER A 385 -7.67 -5.36 -7.12
C SER A 385 -8.14 -3.91 -7.29
N THR A 386 -7.87 -3.28 -8.44
CA THR A 386 -8.37 -1.94 -8.78
C THR A 386 -9.90 -1.90 -8.75
N LEU A 387 -10.59 -2.89 -9.34
CA LEU A 387 -12.05 -2.96 -9.30
C LEU A 387 -12.58 -3.12 -7.87
N ALA A 388 -11.93 -3.92 -7.01
CA ALA A 388 -12.33 -4.09 -5.62
C ALA A 388 -12.22 -2.79 -4.82
N ILE A 389 -11.14 -2.01 -5.03
CA ILE A 389 -10.97 -0.68 -4.43
C ILE A 389 -12.08 0.26 -4.91
N LEU A 390 -12.27 0.37 -6.23
CA LEU A 390 -13.27 1.27 -6.81
C LEU A 390 -14.70 0.90 -6.42
N ALA A 391 -15.01 -0.40 -6.25
CA ALA A 391 -16.33 -0.87 -5.82
C ALA A 391 -16.62 -0.54 -4.35
N LEU A 392 -15.65 -0.74 -3.45
CA LEU A 392 -15.87 -0.65 -1.99
C LEU A 392 -15.54 0.71 -1.39
N LYS A 393 -14.47 1.36 -1.88
CA LYS A 393 -14.00 2.65 -1.35
C LYS A 393 -14.29 3.81 -2.28
N GLY A 394 -14.56 3.56 -3.56
CA GLY A 394 -14.65 4.59 -4.58
C GLY A 394 -13.27 5.09 -5.03
N ALA A 395 -13.26 6.23 -5.71
CA ALA A 395 -12.05 6.83 -6.28
C ALA A 395 -11.57 8.03 -5.47
N PRO A 396 -10.26 8.30 -5.40
CA PRO A 396 -9.78 9.60 -4.97
C PRO A 396 -10.21 10.70 -5.97
N ALA A 397 -10.50 11.89 -5.46
CA ALA A 397 -10.63 13.08 -6.29
C ALA A 397 -9.25 13.56 -6.78
N ASN A 398 -9.25 14.53 -7.67
CA ASN A 398 -8.01 15.13 -8.19
C ASN A 398 -7.21 15.87 -7.11
N GLN A 399 -5.92 16.08 -7.40
CA GLN A 399 -5.01 16.75 -6.46
C GLN A 399 -5.46 18.15 -6.04
N THR A 400 -6.19 18.87 -6.90
CA THR A 400 -6.72 20.20 -6.57
C THR A 400 -7.73 20.12 -5.45
N ALA A 401 -8.70 19.19 -5.53
CA ALA A 401 -9.68 18.98 -4.47
C ALA A 401 -9.05 18.43 -3.20
N ILE A 402 -8.09 17.50 -3.29
CA ILE A 402 -7.35 16.98 -2.13
C ILE A 402 -6.63 18.13 -1.38
N LYS A 403 -5.94 19.01 -2.12
CA LYS A 403 -5.28 20.18 -1.53
C LYS A 403 -6.29 21.16 -0.93
N ALA A 404 -7.40 21.43 -1.60
CA ALA A 404 -8.44 22.33 -1.11
C ALA A 404 -9.17 21.80 0.14
N ALA A 405 -9.28 20.47 0.27
CA ALA A 405 -9.85 19.82 1.45
C ALA A 405 -8.82 19.68 2.59
N GLY A 406 -7.52 19.72 2.27
CA GLY A 406 -6.45 19.46 3.22
C GLY A 406 -6.40 18.02 3.74
N GLY A 407 -6.99 17.09 2.99
CA GLY A 407 -7.15 15.70 3.38
C GLY A 407 -7.63 14.81 2.22
N ILE A 408 -7.85 13.53 2.51
CA ILE A 408 -8.33 12.56 1.50
C ILE A 408 -9.75 12.93 1.09
N VAL A 409 -9.95 13.08 -0.23
CA VAL A 409 -11.26 13.30 -0.85
C VAL A 409 -11.60 12.09 -1.69
N VAL A 410 -12.73 11.47 -1.35
CA VAL A 410 -13.25 10.27 -2.00
C VAL A 410 -14.51 10.63 -2.77
N LEU A 411 -14.61 10.16 -4.00
CA LEU A 411 -15.76 10.32 -4.85
C LEU A 411 -16.74 9.17 -4.64
N ASN A 412 -17.91 9.50 -4.11
CA ASN A 412 -19.03 8.58 -4.04
C ASN A 412 -19.81 8.64 -5.37
N SER A 413 -19.67 7.60 -6.18
CA SER A 413 -20.39 7.48 -7.45
C SER A 413 -21.09 6.12 -7.50
N PRO A 414 -22.39 6.06 -7.14
CA PRO A 414 -23.13 4.80 -7.13
C PRO A 414 -23.11 4.06 -8.46
N ALA A 415 -23.14 4.81 -9.58
CA ALA A 415 -23.08 4.22 -10.93
C ALA A 415 -21.73 3.53 -11.21
N MET A 416 -20.62 4.18 -10.86
CA MET A 416 -19.27 3.66 -11.10
C MET A 416 -18.95 2.49 -10.16
N GLN A 417 -19.31 2.61 -8.88
CA GLN A 417 -19.16 1.54 -7.89
C GLN A 417 -19.97 0.30 -8.29
N LYS A 418 -21.23 0.50 -8.68
CA LYS A 418 -22.07 -0.59 -9.19
C LYS A 418 -21.45 -1.26 -10.41
N LYS A 419 -20.91 -0.47 -11.35
CA LYS A 419 -20.24 -1.03 -12.53
C LYS A 419 -19.03 -1.90 -12.15
N ALA A 420 -18.21 -1.44 -11.20
CA ALA A 420 -17.07 -2.22 -10.71
C ALA A 420 -17.54 -3.54 -10.05
N GLU A 421 -18.56 -3.48 -9.21
CA GLU A 421 -19.12 -4.65 -8.52
C GLU A 421 -19.78 -5.65 -9.49
N GLU A 422 -20.47 -5.16 -10.53
CA GLU A 422 -21.04 -6.01 -11.58
C GLU A 422 -19.95 -6.81 -12.30
N VAL A 423 -18.82 -6.18 -12.62
CA VAL A 423 -17.68 -6.87 -13.26
C VAL A 423 -17.10 -7.93 -12.32
N LEU A 424 -16.87 -7.59 -11.05
CA LEU A 424 -16.40 -8.56 -10.06
C LEU A 424 -17.36 -9.75 -9.89
N THR A 425 -18.67 -9.49 -9.86
CA THR A 425 -19.70 -10.52 -9.77
C THR A 425 -19.68 -11.46 -10.98
N GLN A 426 -19.53 -10.91 -12.19
CA GLN A 426 -19.39 -11.70 -13.41
C GLN A 426 -18.15 -12.59 -13.38
N LEU A 427 -17.01 -12.06 -12.92
CA LEU A 427 -15.76 -12.82 -12.78
C LEU A 427 -15.89 -13.92 -11.71
N SER A 428 -16.59 -13.66 -10.62
CA SER A 428 -16.85 -14.66 -9.56
C SER A 428 -17.74 -15.83 -9.98
N ALA A 429 -18.38 -15.76 -11.15
CA ALA A 429 -19.13 -16.88 -11.73
C ALA A 429 -18.23 -17.96 -12.38
N ASP A 430 -16.90 -17.80 -12.31
CA ASP A 430 -15.93 -18.78 -12.81
C ASP A 430 -16.15 -20.19 -12.19
N PRO A 431 -16.21 -21.27 -13.00
CA PRO A 431 -16.51 -22.61 -12.52
C PRO A 431 -15.48 -23.19 -11.53
N SER A 432 -14.22 -22.73 -11.57
CA SER A 432 -13.17 -23.27 -10.71
C SER A 432 -13.27 -22.79 -9.26
N GLY A 433 -14.05 -21.74 -9.00
CA GLY A 433 -14.17 -21.10 -7.68
C GLY A 433 -12.92 -20.33 -7.23
N LYS A 434 -11.75 -20.53 -7.86
CA LYS A 434 -10.50 -19.86 -7.50
C LYS A 434 -10.61 -18.34 -7.61
N LEU A 435 -11.23 -17.88 -8.69
CA LEU A 435 -11.39 -16.45 -8.95
C LEU A 435 -12.33 -15.79 -7.94
N LYS A 436 -13.41 -16.48 -7.56
CA LYS A 436 -14.32 -16.05 -6.51
C LYS A 436 -13.57 -15.91 -5.17
N SER A 437 -12.81 -16.92 -4.77
CA SER A 437 -12.03 -16.86 -3.53
C SER A 437 -11.01 -15.71 -3.53
N TYR A 438 -10.34 -15.47 -4.66
CA TYR A 438 -9.42 -14.35 -4.81
C TYR A 438 -10.14 -13.00 -4.73
N ILE A 439 -11.28 -12.83 -5.39
CA ILE A 439 -12.08 -11.60 -5.35
C ILE A 439 -12.57 -11.30 -3.92
N GLU A 440 -13.09 -12.30 -3.21
CA GLU A 440 -13.54 -12.12 -1.83
C GLU A 440 -12.38 -11.80 -0.89
N PHE A 441 -11.22 -12.44 -1.07
CA PHE A 441 -10.00 -12.07 -0.36
C PHE A 441 -9.62 -10.61 -0.62
N GLN A 442 -9.60 -10.16 -1.88
CA GLN A 442 -9.29 -8.77 -2.24
C GLN A 442 -10.28 -7.79 -1.63
N LYS A 443 -11.58 -8.10 -1.66
CA LYS A 443 -12.62 -7.27 -1.02
C LYS A 443 -12.38 -7.15 0.48
N GLU A 444 -12.08 -8.25 1.16
CA GLU A 444 -11.85 -8.25 2.61
C GLU A 444 -10.56 -7.49 2.98
N TRP A 445 -9.51 -7.70 2.20
CA TRP A 445 -8.27 -6.97 2.34
C TRP A 445 -8.49 -5.44 2.15
N VAL A 446 -9.24 -5.04 1.12
CA VAL A 446 -9.60 -3.63 0.89
C VAL A 446 -10.41 -3.05 2.05
N LYS A 447 -11.35 -3.78 2.66
CA LYS A 447 -12.11 -3.27 3.81
C LYS A 447 -11.22 -2.94 5.00
N THR A 448 -10.23 -3.79 5.26
CA THR A 448 -9.37 -3.72 6.46
C THR A 448 -8.16 -2.78 6.29
N HIS A 449 -7.79 -2.41 5.05
CA HIS A 449 -6.62 -1.57 4.76
C HIS A 449 -7.02 -0.18 4.25
N LYS A 450 -6.15 0.83 4.46
CA LYS A 450 -6.28 2.18 3.88
C LYS A 450 -5.56 2.23 2.54
N VAL A 451 -6.30 2.11 1.44
CA VAL A 451 -5.74 1.87 0.10
C VAL A 451 -6.44 2.73 -0.91
N PHE A 452 -5.68 3.55 -1.65
CA PHE A 452 -6.16 4.35 -2.77
C PHE A 452 -5.18 4.27 -3.97
N GLY A 453 -4.56 3.11 -4.14
CA GLY A 453 -3.63 2.76 -5.24
C GLY A 453 -3.46 1.23 -5.33
N GLY A 454 -3.29 0.66 -6.52
CA GLY A 454 -2.88 -0.74 -6.69
C GLY A 454 -1.46 -0.98 -6.17
N LEU A 455 -0.55 0.00 -6.30
CA LEU A 455 0.79 -0.05 -5.68
C LEU A 455 0.76 -0.01 -4.14
N GLN A 456 -0.23 0.66 -3.55
CA GLN A 456 -0.42 0.69 -2.09
C GLN A 456 -0.95 -0.64 -1.55
N ALA A 457 -1.48 -1.51 -2.40
CA ALA A 457 -1.92 -2.86 -2.03
C ALA A 457 -0.79 -3.90 -1.94
N LEU A 458 0.42 -3.50 -2.32
CA LEU A 458 1.60 -4.36 -2.35
C LEU A 458 2.58 -4.09 -1.19
N LYS A 459 2.24 -3.15 -0.29
CA LYS A 459 2.93 -2.87 0.97
C LYS A 459 2.06 -3.30 2.14
#